data_AF-A0A481YLL8-F1
#
_entry.id   AF-A0A481YLL8-F1
#
_cell.length_a   1.000
_cell.length_b   1.000
_cell.length_c   1.000
_cell.angle_alpha   90.00
_cell.angle_beta   90.00
_cell.angle_gamma   90.00
#
_symmetry.space_group_name_H-M   'P 1'
#
loop_
_entity.id
_entity.type
_entity.pdbx_description
1 polymer ?
#
loop_
_entity_poly.entity_id
_entity_poly.type
_entity_poly.pdbx_seq_one_letter_code
_entity_poly.pdbx_strand_id
1 'polypeptide(L)'
;MTLFLIIGCNNGGGEIEKRNEFLTSIANLGKGFLDVFVTFGDMITGAFGIKAETKKSDVGKYFTDIEKTMTSVKEKLQAEVAANGNYEKVKTVVDQFITGTLD
;
A
#
# COMPACT_ATOMS: atom_id res chain seq x y z
N MET A 1 -42.13 22.53 40.24
CA MET A 1 -41.89 23.49 39.12
C MET A 1 -40.47 23.98 39.34
N THR A 2 -39.46 23.60 38.58
CA THR A 2 -39.25 23.45 37.14
C THR A 2 -37.94 22.67 36.99
N LEU A 3 -37.58 22.01 35.91
CA LEU A 3 -38.21 21.54 34.67
C LEU A 3 -37.02 20.83 33.99
N PHE A 4 -37.16 19.53 33.77
CA PHE A 4 -36.45 18.68 32.81
C PHE A 4 -34.99 19.02 32.44
N LEU A 5 -34.11 18.12 32.89
CA LEU A 5 -33.06 17.47 32.10
C LEU A 5 -33.28 17.59 30.59
N ILE A 6 -32.75 18.63 29.96
CA ILE A 6 -32.49 18.61 28.52
C ILE A 6 -31.07 18.08 28.35
N ILE A 7 -30.92 16.76 28.53
CA ILE A 7 -29.88 16.01 27.85
C ILE A 7 -30.27 16.07 26.38
N GLY A 8 -29.90 17.17 25.74
CA GLY A 8 -30.02 17.36 24.32
C GLY A 8 -29.25 16.26 23.63
N CYS A 9 -29.96 15.48 22.84
CA CYS A 9 -29.46 14.42 21.99
C CYS A 9 -28.35 14.98 21.07
N ASN A 10 -27.08 14.80 21.44
CA ASN A 10 -25.94 15.09 20.55
C ASN A 10 -25.16 13.81 20.17
N ASN A 11 -25.90 12.71 20.00
CA ASN A 11 -25.36 11.42 19.55
C ASN A 11 -24.78 11.45 18.12
N GLY A 12 -24.89 12.57 17.39
CA GLY A 12 -24.34 12.71 16.03
C GLY A 12 -22.83 12.96 15.97
N GLY A 13 -22.22 13.61 16.98
CA GLY A 13 -20.80 13.99 16.92
C GLY A 13 -19.84 12.80 16.90
N GLY A 14 -20.05 11.81 17.78
CA GLY A 14 -19.18 10.63 17.88
C GLY A 14 -19.35 9.63 16.72
N GLU A 15 -20.53 9.56 16.09
CA GLU A 15 -20.74 8.74 14.89
C GLU A 15 -20.06 9.35 13.66
N ILE A 16 -20.08 10.69 13.54
CA ILE A 16 -19.37 11.41 12.48
C ILE A 16 -17.86 11.27 12.64
N GLU A 17 -17.35 11.38 13.86
CA GLU A 17 -15.92 11.23 14.17
C GLU A 17 -15.40 9.83 13.79
N LYS A 18 -16.08 8.76 14.24
CA LYS A 18 -15.74 7.37 13.88
C LYS A 18 -15.80 7.11 12.37
N ARG A 19 -16.78 7.70 11.68
CA ARG A 19 -16.87 7.64 10.21
C ARG A 19 -15.67 8.31 9.55
N ASN A 20 -15.28 9.48 10.04
CA ASN A 20 -14.13 10.19 9.50
C ASN A 20 -12.83 9.43 9.73
N GLU A 21 -12.61 8.88 10.94
CA GLU A 21 -11.45 8.03 11.24
C GLU A 21 -11.37 6.82 10.30
N PHE A 22 -12.49 6.14 10.08
CA PHE A 22 -12.57 5.01 9.16
C PHE A 22 -12.23 5.42 7.71
N LEU A 23 -12.82 6.50 7.21
CA LEU A 23 -12.54 7.00 5.86
C LEU A 23 -11.07 7.44 5.70
N THR A 24 -10.51 8.11 6.72
CA THR A 24 -9.10 8.49 6.75
C THR A 24 -8.19 7.27 6.76
N SER A 25 -8.51 6.23 7.51
CA SER A 25 -7.76 4.96 7.51
C SER A 25 -7.73 4.33 6.11
N ILE A 26 -8.87 4.26 5.41
CA ILE A 26 -8.93 3.75 4.04
C ILE A 26 -8.14 4.65 3.07
N ALA A 27 -8.26 5.96 3.20
CA ALA A 27 -7.54 6.90 2.34
C ALA A 27 -6.02 6.78 2.50
N ASN A 28 -5.53 6.63 3.75
CA ASN A 28 -4.11 6.42 4.03
C ASN A 28 -3.62 5.09 3.45
N LEU A 29 -4.39 4.01 3.62
CA LEU A 29 -4.07 2.71 3.03
C LEU A 29 -3.99 2.78 1.50
N GLY A 30 -4.98 3.41 0.87
CA GLY A 30 -5.01 3.59 -0.59
C GLY A 30 -3.82 4.42 -1.09
N LYS A 31 -3.46 5.49 -0.36
CA LYS A 31 -2.29 6.32 -0.67
C LYS A 31 -1.00 5.52 -0.53
N GLY A 32 -0.83 4.75 0.54
CA GLY A 32 0.37 3.96 0.76
C GLY A 32 0.60 2.93 -0.34
N PHE A 33 -0.45 2.21 -0.76
CA PHE A 33 -0.35 1.32 -1.93
C PHE A 33 -0.02 2.08 -3.22
N LEU A 34 -0.63 3.23 -3.47
CA LEU A 34 -0.30 4.06 -4.62
C LEU A 34 1.20 4.44 -4.61
N ASP A 35 1.74 4.85 -3.47
CA ASP A 35 3.16 5.21 -3.33
C ASP A 35 4.09 4.01 -3.62
N VAL A 36 3.70 2.79 -3.23
CA VAL A 36 4.42 1.56 -3.61
C VAL A 36 4.46 1.38 -5.13
N PHE A 37 3.31 1.48 -5.80
CA PHE A 37 3.22 1.24 -7.24
C PHE A 37 3.82 2.36 -8.09
N VAL A 38 3.78 3.61 -7.64
CA VAL A 38 4.52 4.71 -8.26
C VAL A 38 6.02 4.44 -8.18
N THR A 39 6.53 4.08 -6.99
CA THR A 39 7.95 3.72 -6.81
C THR A 39 8.36 2.56 -7.71
N PHE A 40 7.52 1.54 -7.84
CA PHE A 40 7.73 0.42 -8.76
C PHE A 40 7.85 0.88 -10.21
N GLY A 41 6.92 1.74 -10.67
CA GLY A 41 6.96 2.32 -12.01
C GLY A 41 8.28 3.04 -12.27
N ASP A 42 8.70 3.89 -11.33
CA ASP A 42 9.97 4.63 -11.42
C ASP A 42 11.17 3.68 -11.54
N MET A 43 11.21 2.61 -10.73
CA MET A 43 12.30 1.62 -10.78
C MET A 43 12.38 0.85 -12.10
N ILE A 44 11.24 0.53 -12.72
CA ILE A 44 11.19 -0.28 -13.94
C ILE A 44 11.42 0.54 -15.22
N THR A 45 11.13 1.84 -15.22
CA THR A 45 11.35 2.70 -16.39
C THR A 45 12.81 2.72 -16.89
N GLY A 46 13.78 2.40 -16.02
CA GLY A 46 15.20 2.28 -16.39
C GLY A 46 15.64 0.89 -16.86
N ALA A 47 14.80 -0.14 -16.73
CA ALA A 47 15.20 -1.53 -16.95
C ALA A 47 14.99 -1.98 -18.41
N PHE A 48 13.94 -1.54 -19.10
CA PHE A 48 13.58 -2.05 -20.42
C PHE A 48 14.49 -1.53 -21.55
N GLY A 49 15.59 -2.23 -21.87
CA GLY A 49 16.53 -1.76 -22.90
C GLY A 49 17.48 -2.78 -23.54
N ILE A 50 17.25 -4.09 -23.40
CA ILE A 50 18.14 -5.11 -24.00
C ILE A 50 17.97 -5.16 -25.52
N LYS A 51 19.09 -5.06 -26.25
CA LYS A 51 19.20 -5.20 -27.71
C LYS A 51 20.22 -6.29 -28.05
N ALA A 52 20.32 -6.65 -29.34
CA ALA A 52 21.24 -7.70 -29.81
C ALA A 52 22.71 -7.40 -29.47
N GLU A 53 23.08 -6.12 -29.41
CA GLU A 53 24.43 -5.63 -29.12
C GLU A 53 24.70 -5.38 -27.62
N THR A 54 23.72 -5.61 -26.73
CA THR A 54 23.89 -5.42 -25.29
C THR A 54 24.95 -6.39 -24.74
N LYS A 55 25.89 -5.88 -23.93
CA LYS A 55 26.93 -6.73 -23.32
C LYS A 55 26.29 -7.72 -22.35
N LYS A 56 26.86 -8.93 -22.28
CA LYS A 56 26.42 -9.97 -21.34
C LYS A 56 26.39 -9.49 -19.87
N SER A 57 27.35 -8.65 -19.48
CA SER A 57 27.38 -8.02 -18.14
C SER A 57 26.15 -7.17 -17.87
N ASP A 58 25.68 -6.44 -18.87
CA ASP A 58 24.58 -5.47 -18.74
C ASP A 58 23.25 -6.22 -18.72
N VAL A 59 23.15 -7.36 -19.42
CA VAL A 59 22.04 -8.32 -19.29
C VAL A 59 21.99 -8.90 -17.88
N GLY A 60 23.13 -9.29 -17.31
CA GLY A 60 23.19 -9.76 -15.92
C GLY A 60 22.72 -8.69 -14.94
N LYS A 61 23.22 -7.46 -15.09
CA LYS A 61 22.81 -6.31 -14.28
C LYS A 61 21.31 -6.05 -14.38
N TYR A 62 20.71 -6.16 -15.56
CA TYR A 62 19.28 -5.98 -15.77
C TYR A 62 18.45 -6.92 -14.89
N PHE A 63 18.76 -8.22 -14.88
CA PHE A 63 18.03 -9.18 -14.06
C PHE A 63 18.24 -8.95 -12.56
N THR A 64 19.46 -8.57 -12.14
CA THR A 64 19.73 -8.16 -10.75
C THR A 64 18.94 -6.92 -10.35
N ASP A 65 18.77 -5.95 -11.24
CA ASP A 65 17.99 -4.74 -10.96
C ASP A 65 16.49 -5.09 -10.82
N ILE A 66 15.96 -5.98 -11.66
CA ILE A 66 14.59 -6.51 -11.52
C ILE A 66 14.40 -7.20 -10.16
N GLU A 67 15.31 -8.09 -9.77
CA GLU A 67 15.26 -8.79 -8.49
C GLU A 67 15.20 -7.81 -7.32
N LYS A 68 16.03 -6.76 -7.35
CA LYS A 68 16.02 -5.69 -6.34
C LYS A 68 14.70 -4.93 -6.32
N THR A 69 14.14 -4.63 -7.49
CA THR A 69 12.83 -3.97 -7.59
C THR A 69 11.74 -4.85 -6.98
N MET A 70 11.67 -6.14 -7.32
CA MET A 70 10.67 -7.07 -6.75
C MET A 70 10.80 -7.16 -5.22
N THR A 71 12.04 -7.29 -4.73
CA THR A 71 12.33 -7.31 -3.29
C THR A 71 11.85 -6.03 -2.60
N SER A 72 12.15 -4.87 -3.19
CA SER A 72 11.73 -3.58 -2.62
C SER A 72 10.21 -3.41 -2.59
N VAL A 73 9.51 -3.86 -3.65
CA VAL A 73 8.04 -3.85 -3.68
C VAL A 73 7.46 -4.75 -2.59
N LYS A 74 7.99 -5.97 -2.45
CA LYS A 74 7.57 -6.89 -1.39
C LYS A 74 7.70 -6.26 -0.01
N GLU A 75 8.86 -5.71 0.32
CA GLU A 75 9.12 -5.05 1.61
C GLU A 75 8.17 -3.88 1.85
N LYS A 76 7.94 -3.04 0.82
CA LYS A 76 7.04 -1.89 0.92
C LYS A 76 5.58 -2.31 1.11
N LEU A 77 5.11 -3.36 0.43
CA LEU A 77 3.75 -3.89 0.61
C LEU A 77 3.56 -4.44 2.03
N GLN A 78 4.55 -5.16 2.56
CA GLN A 78 4.52 -5.67 3.93
C GLN A 78 4.51 -4.54 4.96
N ALA A 79 5.32 -3.50 4.75
CA ALA A 79 5.34 -2.31 5.60
C ALA A 79 4.00 -1.57 5.58
N GLU A 80 3.39 -1.42 4.39
CA GLU A 80 2.09 -0.76 4.24
C GLU A 80 0.98 -1.51 4.98
N VAL A 81 0.93 -2.83 4.85
CA VAL A 81 -0.04 -3.66 5.59
C VAL A 81 0.22 -3.62 7.09
N ALA A 82 1.47 -3.58 7.54
CA ALA A 82 1.79 -3.45 8.96
C ALA A 82 1.38 -2.09 9.54
N ALA A 83 1.50 -1.02 8.76
CA ALA A 83 1.19 0.34 9.19
C ALA A 83 -0.30 0.69 9.11
N ASN A 84 -0.98 0.27 8.04
CA ASN A 84 -2.34 0.70 7.70
C ASN A 84 -3.33 -0.46 7.48
N GLY A 85 -2.85 -1.70 7.44
CA GLY A 85 -3.60 -2.90 7.04
C GLY A 85 -4.41 -3.56 8.14
N ASN A 86 -5.21 -2.80 8.89
CA ASN A 86 -6.17 -3.34 9.87
C ASN A 86 -7.38 -4.03 9.20
N TYR A 87 -7.21 -4.53 7.97
CA TYR A 87 -8.22 -5.11 7.10
C TYR A 87 -7.75 -6.51 6.67
N GLU A 88 -8.31 -7.55 7.27
CA GLU A 88 -7.89 -8.95 7.08
C GLU A 88 -7.85 -9.37 5.59
N LYS A 89 -8.85 -8.94 4.81
CA LYS A 89 -8.91 -9.23 3.37
C LYS A 89 -7.74 -8.60 2.60
N VAL A 90 -7.33 -7.39 2.97
CA VAL A 90 -6.19 -6.71 2.34
C VAL A 90 -4.91 -7.46 2.64
N LYS A 91 -4.68 -7.81 3.92
CA LYS A 91 -3.53 -8.62 4.32
C LYS A 91 -3.47 -9.93 3.54
N THR A 92 -4.61 -10.64 3.42
CA THR A 92 -4.70 -11.91 2.69
C THR A 92 -4.31 -11.74 1.22
N VAL A 93 -4.83 -10.71 0.54
CA VAL A 93 -4.52 -10.46 -0.88
C VAL A 93 -3.06 -10.08 -1.06
N VAL A 94 -2.49 -9.27 -0.15
CA VAL A 94 -1.07 -8.91 -0.20
C VAL A 94 -0.17 -10.13 0.02
N ASP A 95 -0.50 -10.98 1.01
CA ASP A 95 0.24 -12.22 1.28
C ASP A 95 0.18 -13.17 0.06
N GLN A 96 -0.98 -13.30 -0.59
CA GLN A 96 -1.13 -14.08 -1.83
C GLN A 96 -0.32 -13.50 -2.99
N PHE A 97 -0.33 -12.18 -3.16
CA PHE A 97 0.45 -11.53 -4.21
C PHE A 97 1.96 -11.71 -4.00
N ILE A 98 2.43 -11.58 -2.76
CA ILE A 98 3.84 -11.80 -2.43
C ILE A 98 4.23 -13.24 -2.75
N THR A 99 3.53 -14.22 -2.17
CA THR A 99 3.89 -15.63 -2.29
C THR A 99 3.64 -16.23 -3.67
N GLY A 100 2.66 -15.71 -4.42
CA GLY A 100 2.29 -16.23 -5.74
C GLY A 100 2.93 -15.49 -6.92
N THR A 101 3.63 -14.37 -6.69
CA THR A 101 4.16 -13.53 -7.77
C THR A 101 5.51 -12.90 -7.50
N LEU A 102 5.79 -12.46 -6.26
CA LEU A 102 7.05 -11.77 -5.94
C LEU A 102 8.15 -12.69 -5.38
N ASP A 103 7.77 -13.82 -4.77
CA ASP A 103 8.65 -14.89 -4.30
C ASP A 103 9.01 -15.88 -5.42
#